data_AF-A0A7X3YNK4-F1
#
_entry.id   AF-A0A7X3YNK4-F1
#
_cell.length_a   1.000
_cell.length_b   1.000
_cell.length_c   1.000
_cell.angle_alpha   90.00
_cell.angle_beta   90.00
_cell.angle_gamma   90.00
#
_symmetry.space_group_name_H-M   'P 1'
#
loop_
_entity.id
_entity.type
_entity.pdbx_description
1 polymer ?
#
loop_
_entity_poly.entity_id
_entity_poly.type
_entity_poly.pdbx_seq_one_letter_code
_entity_poly.pdbx_strand_id
1 'polypeptide(L)'
;MKFASCRIPSQDGVLSRASKKLVSGEALLPEIGPERLNRELEKTVWGDKPHLSLKDLWEYLNRYTYLPRLKNRDTLVKAVKAAVGGKPGPFAYAERWNADTGSYAGLVMENAPHAPVVLDSESLLVRPEVAARSQPASTPAPGAEESLPGSGATVMGAARGGQPRQGVLPSSAPRDMGGEPKAAAEPRLTRFQGTVMLSADRPARDMSQIVDAIVQQLTMLPGADVSLKLEIDAEVATGLDRAKVRTLMENAATLCFIDKLIE
;
A
#
# COMPACT_ATOMS: atom_id res chain seq x y z
N MET A 1 38.86 -4.25 -18.54
CA MET A 1 38.06 -5.12 -17.65
C MET A 1 38.97 -6.17 -17.05
N LYS A 2 39.21 -6.15 -15.73
CA LYS A 2 39.90 -7.25 -15.04
C LYS A 2 38.84 -8.27 -14.62
N PHE A 3 38.93 -9.49 -15.11
CA PHE A 3 38.05 -10.57 -14.68
C PHE A 3 38.45 -11.01 -13.27
N ALA A 4 37.50 -11.03 -12.34
CA ALA A 4 37.70 -11.59 -11.01
C ALA A 4 37.38 -13.08 -11.04
N SER A 5 38.38 -13.94 -10.83
CA SER A 5 38.18 -15.37 -10.69
C SER A 5 37.98 -15.71 -9.21
N CYS A 6 37.02 -16.59 -8.90
CA CYS A 6 36.78 -17.02 -7.53
C CYS A 6 36.51 -18.53 -7.47
N ARG A 7 37.15 -19.22 -6.52
CA ARG A 7 37.05 -20.67 -6.36
C ARG A 7 35.82 -21.03 -5.53
N ILE A 8 35.07 -22.04 -5.96
CA ILE A 8 33.80 -22.44 -5.35
C ILE A 8 33.95 -23.84 -4.69
N PRO A 9 33.68 -24.02 -3.38
CA PRO A 9 33.86 -25.28 -2.63
C PRO A 9 32.76 -26.33 -2.93
N SER A 10 33.04 -27.64 -2.86
CA SER A 10 32.31 -28.71 -3.58
C SER A 10 30.97 -29.25 -3.02
N GLN A 11 30.43 -28.75 -1.91
CA GLN A 11 29.36 -29.44 -1.16
C GLN A 11 27.90 -29.14 -1.56
N ASP A 12 27.65 -28.22 -2.51
CA ASP A 12 26.30 -27.77 -2.92
C ASP A 12 26.16 -27.81 -4.47
N GLY A 13 24.93 -27.74 -4.98
CA GLY A 13 24.68 -27.56 -6.42
C GLY A 13 25.38 -26.32 -6.98
N VAL A 14 25.98 -26.41 -8.19
CA VAL A 14 26.85 -25.37 -8.78
C VAL A 14 26.19 -23.99 -8.80
N LEU A 15 24.90 -23.90 -9.15
CA LEU A 15 24.14 -22.65 -9.21
C LEU A 15 23.90 -22.03 -7.82
N SER A 16 23.58 -22.85 -6.82
CA SER A 16 23.39 -22.40 -5.43
C SER A 16 24.67 -21.79 -4.87
N ARG A 17 25.82 -22.42 -5.15
CA ARG A 17 27.12 -21.91 -4.70
C ARG A 17 27.52 -20.62 -5.41
N ALA A 18 27.30 -20.54 -6.72
CA ALA A 18 27.55 -19.32 -7.49
C ALA A 18 26.69 -18.17 -6.94
N SER A 19 25.40 -18.41 -6.68
CA SER A 19 24.51 -17.41 -6.07
C SER A 19 24.99 -16.96 -4.69
N LYS A 20 25.26 -17.90 -3.76
CA LYS A 20 25.79 -17.59 -2.43
C LYS A 20 27.09 -16.77 -2.50
N LYS A 21 27.97 -17.10 -3.45
CA LYS A 21 29.25 -16.39 -3.60
C LYS A 21 29.08 -15.00 -4.22
N LEU A 22 28.18 -14.83 -5.18
CA LEU A 22 27.83 -13.52 -5.75
C LEU A 22 27.21 -12.61 -4.70
N VAL A 23 26.34 -13.14 -3.84
CA VAL A 23 25.77 -12.41 -2.71
C VAL A 23 26.85 -12.05 -1.69
N SER A 24 27.70 -13.00 -1.29
CA SER A 24 28.81 -12.77 -0.36
C SER A 24 29.85 -11.79 -0.88
N GLY A 25 30.07 -11.72 -2.20
CA GLY A 25 30.97 -10.79 -2.84
C GLY A 25 30.33 -9.46 -3.24
N GLU A 26 29.11 -9.16 -2.77
CA GLU A 26 28.29 -7.98 -3.15
C GLU A 26 28.09 -7.79 -4.67
N ALA A 27 28.34 -8.81 -5.48
CA ALA A 27 28.14 -8.79 -6.92
C ALA A 27 26.66 -8.99 -7.30
N LEU A 28 25.84 -9.49 -6.37
CA LEU A 28 24.39 -9.59 -6.47
C LEU A 28 23.77 -9.15 -5.16
N LEU A 29 22.89 -8.15 -5.18
CA LEU A 29 22.25 -7.57 -4.01
C LEU A 29 20.83 -8.15 -3.88
N PRO A 30 20.57 -9.03 -2.89
CA PRO A 30 19.22 -9.51 -2.60
C PRO A 30 18.36 -8.43 -1.94
N GLU A 31 19.00 -7.50 -1.23
CA GLU A 31 18.39 -6.36 -0.57
C GLU A 31 19.29 -5.13 -0.76
N ILE A 32 18.69 -3.96 -0.94
CA ILE A 32 19.39 -2.69 -1.04
C ILE A 32 18.64 -1.64 -0.21
N GLY A 33 19.38 -0.91 0.63
CA GLY A 33 18.82 0.21 1.39
C GLY A 33 18.57 1.43 0.50
N PRO A 34 17.60 2.30 0.85
CA PRO A 34 17.23 3.44 0.04
C PRO A 34 18.37 4.46 -0.13
N GLU A 35 19.22 4.66 0.89
CA GLU A 35 20.39 5.56 0.81
C GLU A 35 21.48 5.02 -0.13
N ARG A 36 21.72 3.69 -0.08
CA ARG A 36 22.68 3.04 -0.98
C ARG A 36 22.20 3.15 -2.42
N LEU A 37 20.91 2.91 -2.67
CA LEU A 37 20.32 3.09 -3.99
C LEU A 37 20.46 4.55 -4.44
N ASN A 38 20.08 5.52 -3.61
CA ASN A 38 20.16 6.94 -3.99
C ASN A 38 21.57 7.37 -4.37
N ARG A 39 22.59 6.98 -3.58
CA ARG A 39 23.98 7.35 -3.86
C ARG A 39 24.47 6.85 -5.23
N GLU A 40 24.04 5.64 -5.63
CA GLU A 40 24.37 5.11 -6.96
C GLU A 40 23.62 5.86 -8.07
N LEU A 41 22.35 6.21 -7.82
CA LEU A 41 21.56 7.02 -8.75
C LEU A 41 22.12 8.44 -8.90
N GLU A 42 22.55 9.09 -7.83
CA GLU A 42 23.10 10.46 -7.85
C GLU A 42 24.37 10.54 -8.67
N LYS A 43 25.21 9.51 -8.55
CA LYS A 43 26.47 9.44 -9.26
C LYS A 43 26.32 9.22 -10.76
N THR A 44 25.24 8.56 -11.21
CA THR A 44 25.19 8.00 -12.57
C THR A 44 23.91 8.28 -13.36
N VAL A 45 22.74 8.29 -12.72
CA VAL A 45 21.44 8.31 -13.42
C VAL A 45 20.69 9.63 -13.24
N TRP A 46 20.77 10.26 -12.06
CA TRP A 46 19.99 11.46 -11.76
C TRP A 46 20.33 12.63 -12.68
N GLY A 47 21.62 12.89 -12.99
CA GLY A 47 22.04 13.94 -13.93
C GLY A 47 21.24 15.25 -13.75
N ASP A 48 20.65 15.76 -14.84
CA ASP A 48 19.72 16.90 -14.85
C ASP A 48 18.23 16.50 -14.84
N LYS A 49 17.91 15.21 -14.66
CA LYS A 49 16.51 14.73 -14.75
C LYS A 49 15.75 15.00 -13.44
N PRO A 50 14.55 15.61 -13.49
CA PRO A 50 13.76 15.88 -12.29
C PRO A 50 13.03 14.63 -11.75
N HIS A 51 12.71 13.68 -12.63
CA HIS A 51 12.08 12.41 -12.30
C HIS A 51 12.60 11.30 -13.22
N LEU A 52 12.50 10.06 -12.77
CA LEU A 52 12.96 8.86 -13.47
C LEU A 52 11.88 7.78 -13.41
N SER A 53 11.56 7.12 -14.52
CA SER A 53 10.61 6.00 -14.47
C SER A 53 11.23 4.78 -13.78
N LEU A 54 10.44 4.08 -12.98
CA LEU A 54 10.89 2.86 -12.29
C LEU A 54 11.23 1.75 -13.30
N LYS A 55 10.54 1.72 -14.45
CA LYS A 55 10.83 0.78 -15.54
C LYS A 55 12.19 1.07 -16.18
N ASP A 56 12.48 2.32 -16.54
CA ASP A 56 13.78 2.69 -17.13
C ASP A 56 14.90 2.48 -16.12
N LEU A 57 14.64 2.79 -14.84
CA LEU A 57 15.58 2.49 -13.76
C LEU A 57 15.89 0.98 -13.72
N TRP A 58 14.87 0.13 -13.75
CA TRP A 58 15.07 -1.32 -13.80
C TRP A 58 15.86 -1.75 -15.03
N GLU A 59 15.59 -1.16 -16.20
CA GLU A 59 16.36 -1.45 -17.41
C GLU A 59 17.82 -1.01 -17.26
N TYR A 60 18.09 0.18 -16.73
CA TYR A 60 19.44 0.70 -16.52
C TYR A 60 20.24 -0.19 -15.56
N LEU A 61 19.64 -0.62 -14.45
CA LEU A 61 20.27 -1.53 -13.49
C LEU A 61 20.66 -2.87 -14.13
N ASN A 62 19.94 -3.32 -15.16
CA ASN A 62 20.25 -4.56 -15.88
C ASN A 62 21.16 -4.37 -17.11
N ARG A 63 21.15 -3.18 -17.72
CA ARG A 63 21.91 -2.85 -18.94
C ARG A 63 23.34 -2.41 -18.64
N TYR A 64 23.55 -1.66 -17.57
CA TYR A 64 24.85 -1.07 -17.27
C TYR A 64 25.60 -1.84 -16.18
N THR A 65 26.82 -2.28 -16.50
CA THR A 65 27.62 -3.14 -15.60
C THR A 65 28.21 -2.41 -14.39
N TYR A 66 28.16 -1.08 -14.38
CA TYR A 66 28.62 -0.23 -13.27
C TYR A 66 27.54 0.08 -12.25
N LEU A 67 26.28 -0.29 -12.52
CA LEU A 67 25.17 -0.12 -11.58
C LEU A 67 25.01 -1.36 -10.67
N PRO A 68 24.41 -1.20 -9.47
CA PRO A 68 24.19 -2.31 -8.55
C PRO A 68 23.26 -3.37 -9.16
N ARG A 69 23.70 -4.64 -9.12
CA ARG A 69 22.90 -5.76 -9.62
C ARG A 69 21.92 -6.22 -8.57
N LEU A 70 20.65 -5.92 -8.77
CA LEU A 70 19.58 -6.38 -7.88
C LEU A 70 19.18 -7.82 -8.23
N LYS A 71 18.81 -8.61 -7.22
CA LYS A 71 18.36 -9.99 -7.40
C LYS A 71 17.08 -10.10 -8.23
N ASN A 72 16.09 -9.26 -7.96
CA ASN A 72 14.78 -9.26 -8.59
C ASN A 72 14.10 -7.89 -8.50
N ARG A 73 13.01 -7.72 -9.25
CA ARG A 73 12.17 -6.51 -9.24
C ARG A 73 11.67 -6.18 -7.84
N ASP A 74 11.34 -7.19 -7.04
CA ASP A 74 10.88 -7.01 -5.66
C ASP A 74 11.91 -6.33 -4.77
N THR A 75 13.22 -6.54 -5.00
CA THR A 75 14.28 -5.84 -4.25
C THR A 75 14.21 -4.33 -4.49
N LEU A 76 13.96 -3.91 -5.74
CA LEU A 76 13.79 -2.49 -6.07
C LEU A 76 12.53 -1.92 -5.43
N VAL A 77 11.40 -2.64 -5.55
CA VAL A 77 10.13 -2.22 -4.95
C VAL A 77 10.26 -2.09 -3.44
N LYS A 78 10.90 -3.04 -2.76
CA LYS A 78 11.18 -2.98 -1.31
C LYS A 78 12.05 -1.79 -0.93
N ALA A 79 13.09 -1.50 -1.71
CA ALA A 79 13.96 -0.35 -1.47
C ALA A 79 13.20 0.98 -1.57
N VAL A 80 12.32 1.12 -2.58
CA VAL A 80 11.48 2.32 -2.74
C VAL A 80 10.43 2.41 -1.63
N LYS A 81 9.78 1.30 -1.25
CA LYS A 81 8.87 1.27 -0.08
C LYS A 81 9.58 1.68 1.20
N ALA A 82 10.82 1.22 1.41
CA ALA A 82 11.62 1.60 2.57
C ALA A 82 12.00 3.10 2.56
N ALA A 83 12.24 3.69 1.38
CA ALA A 83 12.51 5.12 1.25
C ALA A 83 11.31 5.98 1.67
N VAL A 84 10.11 5.55 1.31
CA VAL A 84 8.87 6.31 1.48
C VAL A 84 8.17 6.01 2.82
N GLY A 85 8.49 4.87 3.43
CA GLY A 85 7.79 4.35 4.59
C GLY A 85 8.14 4.95 5.94
N GLY A 86 9.22 5.71 6.04
CA GLY A 86 9.73 6.27 7.29
C GLY A 86 9.91 7.79 7.25
N LYS A 87 11.04 8.23 7.79
CA LYS A 87 11.54 9.62 7.66
C LYS A 87 11.62 10.02 6.18
N PRO A 88 11.60 11.32 5.85
CA PRO A 88 11.76 11.79 4.47
C PRO A 88 12.99 11.12 3.85
N GLY A 89 12.70 10.22 2.91
CA GLY A 89 13.70 9.42 2.26
C GLY A 89 14.52 10.26 1.28
N PRO A 90 15.63 9.70 0.78
CA PRO A 90 16.48 10.40 -0.18
C PRO A 90 15.83 10.65 -1.55
N PHE A 91 14.67 10.05 -1.82
CA PHE A 91 13.85 10.28 -3.01
C PHE A 91 12.38 9.98 -2.71
N ALA A 92 11.48 10.63 -3.46
CA ALA A 92 10.03 10.44 -3.38
C ALA A 92 9.54 9.49 -4.48
N TYR A 93 8.38 8.89 -4.26
CA TYR A 93 7.67 8.07 -5.26
C TYR A 93 6.45 8.81 -5.77
N ALA A 94 6.20 8.76 -7.07
CA ALA A 94 4.96 9.21 -7.68
C ALA A 94 4.36 8.08 -8.53
N GLU A 95 3.04 7.90 -8.46
CA GLU A 95 2.36 6.89 -9.27
C GLU A 95 2.27 7.30 -10.74
N ARG A 96 2.18 8.60 -11.02
CA ARG A 96 2.08 9.11 -12.39
C ARG A 96 2.52 10.57 -12.50
N TRP A 97 3.11 10.93 -13.64
CA TRP A 97 3.30 12.33 -14.04
C TRP A 97 2.20 12.78 -14.97
N ASN A 98 1.55 13.89 -14.63
CA ASN A 98 0.64 14.57 -15.53
C ASN A 98 1.39 15.73 -16.20
N ALA A 99 1.69 15.56 -17.50
CA ALA A 99 2.40 16.55 -18.29
C ALA A 99 1.56 17.82 -18.54
N ASP A 100 0.23 17.72 -18.53
CA ASP A 100 -0.68 18.84 -18.80
C ASP A 100 -0.80 19.77 -17.60
N THR A 101 -0.76 19.23 -16.37
CA THR A 101 -0.87 20.01 -15.13
C THR A 101 0.47 20.25 -14.44
N GLY A 102 1.57 19.68 -14.97
CA GLY A 102 2.90 19.75 -14.36
C GLY A 102 2.93 19.20 -12.93
N SER A 103 2.07 18.22 -12.61
CA SER A 103 1.86 17.73 -11.25
C SER A 103 2.04 16.21 -11.18
N TYR A 104 2.56 15.75 -10.05
CA TYR A 104 2.74 14.34 -9.75
C TYR A 104 1.48 13.79 -9.05
N ALA A 105 0.80 12.86 -9.70
CA ALA A 105 -0.33 12.15 -9.09
C ALA A 105 0.21 11.03 -8.19
N GLY A 106 -0.37 10.92 -6.99
CA GLY A 106 0.06 9.92 -6.00
C GLY A 106 1.50 10.14 -5.51
N LEU A 107 1.92 11.40 -5.35
CA LEU A 107 3.23 11.73 -4.80
C LEU A 107 3.28 11.37 -3.31
N VAL A 108 4.24 10.53 -2.96
CA VAL A 108 4.47 10.06 -1.60
C VAL A 108 5.92 10.34 -1.23
N MET A 109 6.11 11.24 -0.26
CA MET A 109 7.43 11.69 0.18
C MET A 109 7.86 11.08 1.53
N GLU A 110 6.93 10.93 2.47
CA GLU A 110 7.23 10.49 3.84
C GLU A 110 6.02 9.82 4.51
N ASN A 111 6.27 9.08 5.60
CA ASN A 111 5.27 8.47 6.48
C ASN A 111 4.20 7.62 5.78
N ALA A 112 4.54 6.97 4.66
CA ALA A 112 3.66 6.04 3.97
C ALA A 112 4.27 4.63 3.91
N PRO A 113 4.35 3.93 5.06
CA PRO A 113 4.89 2.56 5.12
C PRO A 113 4.12 1.56 4.24
N HIS A 114 2.92 1.92 3.81
CA HIS A 114 2.03 1.11 2.98
C HIS A 114 1.86 1.62 1.55
N ALA A 115 2.77 2.46 1.04
CA ALA A 115 2.69 2.95 -0.34
C ALA A 115 2.66 1.77 -1.34
N PRO A 116 1.65 1.68 -2.24
CA PRO A 116 1.57 0.65 -3.27
C PRO A 116 2.56 0.99 -4.39
N VAL A 117 3.85 0.75 -4.13
CA VAL A 117 4.89 0.90 -5.14
C VAL A 117 4.74 -0.21 -6.17
N VAL A 118 4.39 0.18 -7.39
CA VAL A 118 4.29 -0.70 -8.55
C VAL A 118 5.40 -0.34 -9.53
N LEU A 119 6.02 -1.35 -10.13
CA LEU A 119 7.06 -1.16 -11.15
C LEU A 119 6.42 -1.11 -12.54
N ASP A 120 5.86 0.05 -12.87
CA ASP A 120 5.25 0.33 -14.18
C ASP A 120 5.98 1.45 -14.93
N SER A 121 5.63 1.65 -16.20
CA SER A 121 6.20 2.71 -17.03
C SER A 121 5.79 4.12 -16.56
N GLU A 122 4.62 4.23 -15.91
CA GLU A 122 4.07 5.50 -15.40
C GLU A 122 4.60 5.83 -13.99
N SER A 123 5.10 4.84 -13.25
CA SER A 123 5.64 5.01 -11.90
C SER A 123 6.97 5.73 -11.94
N LEU A 124 7.12 6.75 -11.11
CA LEU A 124 8.25 7.66 -11.13
C LEU A 124 8.94 7.75 -9.78
N LEU A 125 10.26 7.77 -9.82
CA LEU A 125 11.12 8.23 -8.75
C LEU A 125 11.35 9.72 -8.96
N VAL A 126 11.02 10.52 -7.96
CA VAL A 126 11.13 11.99 -8.02
C VAL A 126 12.18 12.44 -7.02
N ARG A 127 13.02 13.40 -7.42
CA ARG A 127 13.97 14.01 -6.51
C ARG A 127 13.22 14.67 -5.34
N PRO A 128 13.73 14.58 -4.10
CA PRO A 128 13.02 15.13 -2.95
C PRO A 128 12.83 16.65 -3.08
N GLU A 129 13.76 17.38 -3.72
CA GLU A 129 13.62 18.83 -3.92
C GLU A 129 12.51 19.19 -4.93
N VAL A 130 12.37 18.37 -5.97
CA VAL A 130 11.33 18.55 -6.99
C VAL A 130 9.97 18.16 -6.41
N ALA A 131 9.93 17.03 -5.71
CA ALA A 131 8.75 16.53 -5.03
C ALA A 131 8.20 17.56 -4.01
N ALA A 132 9.07 18.15 -3.18
CA ALA A 132 8.71 19.21 -2.25
C ALA A 132 8.17 20.47 -2.94
N ARG A 133 8.70 20.82 -4.12
CA ARG A 133 8.24 21.97 -4.91
C ARG A 133 6.93 21.73 -5.64
N SER A 134 6.66 20.47 -5.99
CA SER A 134 5.45 20.04 -6.71
C SER A 134 4.31 19.59 -5.80
N GLN A 135 4.51 19.58 -4.48
CA GLN A 135 3.40 19.59 -3.55
C GLN A 135 2.59 20.87 -3.79
N PRO A 136 1.26 20.79 -3.97
CA PRO A 136 0.45 21.98 -3.87
C PRO A 136 0.74 22.58 -2.50
N ALA A 137 1.18 23.83 -2.49
CA ALA A 137 1.26 24.62 -1.29
C ALA A 137 -0.11 24.59 -0.59
N SER A 138 -0.31 23.68 0.36
CA SER A 138 -1.07 24.04 1.54
C SER A 138 -0.19 25.05 2.25
N THR A 139 -0.39 26.31 1.88
CA THR A 139 0.17 27.50 2.50
C THR A 139 0.20 27.32 4.03
N PRO A 140 1.36 27.21 4.71
CA PRO A 140 1.47 27.86 6.00
C PRO A 140 1.64 29.33 5.67
N ALA A 141 0.57 30.10 5.84
CA ALA A 141 0.63 31.54 5.70
C ALA A 141 1.74 32.09 6.61
N PRO A 142 2.66 32.93 6.11
CA PRO A 142 3.54 33.68 6.96
C PRO A 142 2.79 34.93 7.44
N GLY A 143 2.61 35.07 8.75
CA GLY A 143 2.05 36.27 9.33
C GLY A 143 1.45 36.03 10.71
N ALA A 144 2.14 36.52 11.74
CA ALA A 144 1.71 36.56 13.12
C ALA A 144 0.36 37.30 13.29
N GLU A 145 -0.46 36.87 14.24
CA GLU A 145 -0.81 37.64 15.44
C GLU A 145 -1.87 36.90 16.29
N GLU A 146 -1.52 36.71 17.56
CA GLU A 146 -2.37 36.82 18.76
C GLU A 146 -3.56 35.87 19.01
N SER A 147 -3.34 34.98 19.98
CA SER A 147 -4.10 34.85 21.23
C SER A 147 -5.64 34.97 21.19
N LEU A 148 -6.29 33.82 21.44
CA LEU A 148 -7.63 33.56 22.01
C LEU A 148 -8.17 34.61 23.02
N PRO A 149 -9.45 34.53 23.48
CA PRO A 149 -10.70 34.00 22.90
C PRO A 149 -11.91 34.96 23.10
N GLY A 150 -13.05 34.71 22.46
CA GLY A 150 -14.25 35.52 22.71
C GLY A 150 -15.54 34.90 22.17
N SER A 151 -16.07 33.92 22.92
CA SER A 151 -17.39 33.34 22.71
C SER A 151 -18.48 34.37 23.04
N GLY A 152 -19.42 34.58 22.12
CA GLY A 152 -20.54 35.49 22.29
C GLY A 152 -21.66 35.17 21.30
N ALA A 153 -22.44 34.13 21.59
CA ALA A 153 -23.64 33.77 20.86
C ALA A 153 -24.87 34.46 21.47
N THR A 154 -25.63 35.21 20.67
CA THR A 154 -27.12 35.31 20.67
C THR A 154 -27.52 36.16 19.44
N VAL A 155 -28.53 35.83 18.63
CA VAL A 155 -29.96 36.10 18.86
C VAL A 155 -30.82 35.31 17.85
N MET A 156 -31.88 34.67 18.39
CA MET A 156 -33.23 34.33 17.87
C MET A 156 -33.43 33.85 16.42
N GLY A 157 -34.28 32.87 16.10
CA GLY A 157 -35.32 32.19 16.88
C GLY A 157 -36.55 31.90 15.99
N ALA A 158 -37.17 30.73 16.18
CA ALA A 158 -38.57 30.30 15.93
C ALA A 158 -38.61 28.86 15.37
N ALA A 159 -39.55 27.97 15.67
CA ALA A 159 -40.57 27.81 16.71
C ALA A 159 -41.24 26.44 16.48
N ARG A 160 -42.00 25.97 17.50
CA ARG A 160 -42.92 24.80 17.60
C ARG A 160 -42.27 23.60 18.29
N GLY A 161 -42.65 23.22 19.52
CA GLY A 161 -43.99 23.13 20.13
C GLY A 161 -44.20 21.64 20.48
N GLY A 162 -44.81 21.18 21.58
CA GLY A 162 -45.38 21.76 22.77
C GLY A 162 -45.44 20.65 23.84
N GLN A 163 -45.49 21.10 25.09
CA GLN A 163 -45.75 20.48 26.41
C GLN A 163 -46.73 19.26 26.48
N PRO A 164 -46.91 18.55 27.64
CA PRO A 164 -46.73 19.05 29.02
C PRO A 164 -46.20 18.09 30.13
N ARG A 165 -45.66 18.74 31.20
CA ARG A 165 -45.86 18.57 32.67
C ARG A 165 -45.65 17.19 33.32
N GLN A 166 -45.28 17.02 34.59
CA GLN A 166 -44.91 17.82 35.77
C GLN A 166 -44.44 16.78 36.81
N GLY A 167 -43.54 17.11 37.74
CA GLY A 167 -43.33 16.25 38.90
C GLY A 167 -42.07 16.55 39.72
N VAL A 168 -42.22 17.46 40.67
CA VAL A 168 -41.24 17.95 41.64
C VAL A 168 -40.91 16.89 42.72
N LEU A 169 -39.61 16.56 42.89
CA LEU A 169 -38.79 16.34 44.13
C LEU A 169 -39.29 15.37 45.26
N PRO A 170 -38.47 14.93 46.27
CA PRO A 170 -37.01 15.01 46.49
C PRO A 170 -36.34 13.74 47.14
N SER A 171 -35.02 13.84 47.35
CA SER A 171 -34.25 13.43 48.55
C SER A 171 -33.87 11.97 48.87
N SER A 172 -32.59 11.87 49.27
CA SER A 172 -31.97 11.06 50.33
C SER A 172 -31.77 9.54 50.17
N ALA A 173 -30.48 9.17 50.14
CA ALA A 173 -29.89 7.88 50.55
C ALA A 173 -30.26 7.52 52.03
N PRO A 174 -29.89 6.35 52.63
CA PRO A 174 -28.93 5.33 52.19
C PRO A 174 -29.29 3.84 52.53
N ARG A 175 -28.32 2.93 52.26
CA ARG A 175 -28.09 1.58 52.82
C ARG A 175 -28.74 0.35 52.17
N ASP A 176 -27.86 -0.38 51.48
CA ASP A 176 -27.38 -1.72 51.87
C ASP A 176 -28.40 -2.87 51.96
N MET A 177 -28.50 -3.65 50.87
CA MET A 177 -28.49 -5.12 50.97
C MET A 177 -28.27 -5.76 49.59
N GLY A 178 -27.18 -6.52 49.48
CA GLY A 178 -27.05 -7.78 48.73
C GLY A 178 -27.62 -7.87 47.31
N GLY A 179 -26.71 -7.86 46.34
CA GLY A 179 -26.98 -8.38 44.99
C GLY A 179 -25.87 -7.98 44.04
N GLU A 180 -24.91 -8.87 43.80
CA GLU A 180 -23.92 -8.71 42.73
C GLU A 180 -24.63 -8.37 41.40
N PRO A 181 -24.37 -7.21 40.77
CA PRO A 181 -24.73 -7.04 39.38
C PRO A 181 -23.65 -7.76 38.59
N LYS A 182 -23.91 -9.03 38.27
CA LYS A 182 -23.25 -9.72 37.15
C LYS A 182 -23.40 -8.81 35.94
N ALA A 183 -22.33 -8.10 35.60
CA ALA A 183 -22.26 -7.28 34.40
C ALA A 183 -22.75 -8.14 33.23
N ALA A 184 -23.89 -7.76 32.65
CA ALA A 184 -24.40 -8.38 31.46
C ALA A 184 -23.36 -8.16 30.37
N ALA A 185 -22.63 -9.24 30.04
CA ALA A 185 -21.66 -9.23 28.97
C ALA A 185 -22.37 -8.82 27.68
N GLU A 186 -21.96 -7.70 27.10
CA GLU A 186 -22.40 -7.28 25.77
C GLU A 186 -22.24 -8.46 24.80
N PRO A 187 -23.24 -8.71 23.93
CA PRO A 187 -23.21 -9.85 23.03
C PRO A 187 -21.95 -9.76 22.15
N ARG A 188 -21.03 -10.71 22.33
CA ARG A 188 -19.79 -10.78 21.56
C ARG A 188 -20.13 -11.03 20.10
N LEU A 189 -19.78 -10.08 19.23
CA LEU A 189 -19.91 -10.23 17.78
C LEU A 189 -18.83 -11.20 17.29
N THR A 190 -19.23 -12.40 16.86
CA THR A 190 -18.29 -13.49 16.51
C THR A 190 -18.17 -13.76 15.01
N ARG A 191 -18.97 -13.09 14.17
CA ARG A 191 -19.00 -13.35 12.72
C ARG A 191 -18.95 -12.06 11.92
N PHE A 192 -18.02 -12.02 10.96
CA PHE A 192 -17.94 -11.00 9.93
C PHE A 192 -18.27 -11.65 8.58
N GLN A 193 -19.21 -11.06 7.83
CA GLN A 193 -19.55 -11.47 6.47
C GLN A 193 -19.80 -10.22 5.64
N GLY A 194 -19.16 -10.15 4.47
CA GLY A 194 -19.32 -9.03 3.54
C GLY A 194 -18.98 -9.46 2.12
N THR A 195 -19.60 -8.79 1.16
CA THR A 195 -19.35 -8.95 -0.28
C THR A 195 -18.95 -7.59 -0.83
N VAL A 196 -17.93 -7.57 -1.69
CA VAL A 196 -17.45 -6.35 -2.35
C VAL A 196 -17.21 -6.65 -3.82
N MET A 197 -17.60 -5.72 -4.69
CA MET A 197 -17.30 -5.81 -6.12
C MET A 197 -15.89 -5.30 -6.37
N LEU A 198 -15.10 -6.08 -7.10
CA LEU A 198 -13.73 -5.70 -7.51
C LEU A 198 -13.78 -5.07 -8.89
N SER A 199 -12.90 -4.09 -9.14
CA SER A 199 -12.71 -3.56 -10.49
C SER A 199 -12.07 -4.61 -11.39
N ALA A 200 -12.65 -4.82 -12.58
CA ALA A 200 -12.08 -5.70 -13.60
C ALA A 200 -10.76 -5.15 -14.19
N ASP A 201 -10.54 -3.84 -14.12
CA ASP A 201 -9.34 -3.19 -14.66
C ASP A 201 -8.12 -3.42 -13.76
N ARG A 202 -8.31 -3.50 -12.44
CA ARG A 202 -7.23 -3.65 -11.45
C ARG A 202 -7.59 -4.56 -10.25
N PRO A 203 -8.01 -5.82 -10.49
CA PRO A 203 -8.50 -6.70 -9.43
C PRO A 203 -7.43 -7.03 -8.37
N ALA A 204 -6.16 -7.08 -8.76
CA ALA A 204 -5.07 -7.34 -7.83
C ALA A 204 -4.89 -6.22 -6.78
N ARG A 205 -5.14 -4.95 -7.14
CA ARG A 205 -5.05 -3.81 -6.21
C ARG A 205 -6.14 -3.90 -5.16
N ASP A 206 -7.39 -4.06 -5.62
CA ASP A 206 -8.56 -4.08 -4.74
C ASP A 206 -8.51 -5.29 -3.80
N MET A 207 -8.11 -6.46 -4.31
CA MET A 207 -7.89 -7.65 -3.49
C MET A 207 -6.81 -7.41 -2.44
N SER A 208 -5.70 -6.75 -2.80
CA SER A 208 -4.65 -6.42 -1.82
C SER A 208 -5.19 -5.52 -0.71
N GLN A 209 -5.97 -4.50 -1.05
CA GLN A 209 -6.57 -3.59 -0.08
C GLN A 209 -7.53 -4.32 0.88
N ILE A 210 -8.34 -5.26 0.37
CA ILE A 210 -9.27 -6.06 1.19
C ILE A 210 -8.51 -7.00 2.13
N VAL A 211 -7.44 -7.62 1.64
CA VAL A 211 -6.59 -8.47 2.47
C VAL A 211 -5.99 -7.67 3.62
N ASP A 212 -5.45 -6.49 3.35
CA ASP A 212 -4.81 -5.66 4.37
C ASP A 212 -5.84 -5.09 5.36
N ALA A 213 -6.97 -4.57 4.87
CA ALA A 213 -7.95 -3.88 5.70
C ALA A 213 -8.80 -4.84 6.55
N ILE A 214 -9.13 -6.02 6.03
CA ILE A 214 -10.10 -6.94 6.65
C ILE A 214 -9.43 -8.25 7.05
N VAL A 215 -8.84 -8.97 6.09
CA VAL A 215 -8.35 -10.34 6.34
C VAL A 215 -7.23 -10.32 7.38
N GLN A 216 -6.32 -9.36 7.30
CA GLN A 216 -5.23 -9.24 8.25
C GLN A 216 -5.76 -9.00 9.67
N GLN A 217 -6.72 -8.08 9.83
CA GLN A 217 -7.34 -7.80 11.14
C GLN A 217 -8.04 -9.04 11.72
N LEU A 218 -8.74 -9.81 10.88
CA LEU A 218 -9.42 -11.04 11.31
C LEU A 218 -8.42 -12.14 11.70
N THR A 219 -7.33 -12.31 10.94
CA THR A 219 -6.30 -13.34 11.24
C THR A 219 -5.43 -13.02 12.45
N MET A 220 -5.38 -11.76 12.90
CA MET A 220 -4.74 -11.40 14.18
C MET A 220 -5.55 -11.87 15.40
N LEU A 221 -6.83 -12.22 15.23
CA LEU A 221 -7.66 -12.71 16.31
C LEU A 221 -7.40 -14.21 16.58
N PRO A 222 -7.05 -14.61 17.81
CA PRO A 222 -6.76 -16.00 18.12
C PRO A 222 -8.00 -16.89 17.92
N GLY A 223 -7.85 -17.92 17.09
CA GLY A 223 -8.93 -18.87 16.77
C GLY A 223 -9.86 -18.42 15.64
N ALA A 224 -9.53 -17.36 14.90
CA ALA A 224 -10.29 -16.96 13.71
C ALA A 224 -10.04 -17.92 12.53
N ASP A 225 -11.12 -18.44 11.96
CA ASP A 225 -11.11 -19.17 10.69
C ASP A 225 -11.65 -18.25 9.59
N VAL A 226 -10.82 -17.97 8.59
CA VAL A 226 -11.12 -17.00 7.53
C VAL A 226 -11.11 -17.72 6.18
N SER A 227 -12.29 -17.77 5.55
CA SER A 227 -12.46 -18.31 4.20
C SER A 227 -12.71 -17.18 3.19
N LEU A 228 -12.01 -17.21 2.06
CA LEU A 228 -12.21 -16.27 0.96
C LEU A 228 -12.83 -16.97 -0.25
N LYS A 229 -13.78 -16.30 -0.91
CA LYS A 229 -14.37 -16.75 -2.18
C LYS A 229 -14.25 -15.62 -3.20
N LEU A 230 -13.69 -15.93 -4.35
CA LEU A 230 -13.64 -15.04 -5.50
C LEU A 230 -14.59 -15.57 -6.57
N GLU A 231 -15.50 -14.72 -7.01
CA GLU A 231 -16.47 -15.00 -8.07
C GLU A 231 -16.13 -14.13 -9.28
N ILE A 232 -16.14 -14.71 -10.48
CA ILE A 232 -15.85 -14.01 -11.74
C ILE A 232 -17.07 -14.17 -12.63
N ASP A 233 -17.81 -13.07 -12.80
CA ASP A 233 -18.94 -12.98 -13.70
C ASP A 233 -18.55 -12.14 -14.92
N ALA A 234 -18.77 -12.67 -16.11
CA ALA A 234 -18.41 -12.04 -17.37
C ALA A 234 -19.43 -12.36 -18.46
N GLU A 235 -20.11 -11.33 -18.94
CA GLU A 235 -21.03 -11.43 -20.07
C GLU A 235 -20.34 -11.00 -21.37
N VAL A 236 -20.38 -11.85 -22.39
CA VAL A 236 -19.80 -11.57 -23.72
C VAL A 236 -20.90 -11.64 -24.76
N ALA A 237 -21.45 -10.48 -25.14
CA ALA A 237 -22.58 -10.39 -26.08
C ALA A 237 -22.34 -11.03 -27.45
N THR A 238 -21.08 -11.13 -27.89
CA THR A 238 -20.70 -11.76 -29.17
C THR A 238 -20.51 -13.28 -29.07
N GLY A 239 -20.65 -13.84 -27.87
CA GLY A 239 -20.28 -15.23 -27.55
C GLY A 239 -18.77 -15.44 -27.42
N LEU A 240 -18.41 -16.58 -26.83
CA LEU A 240 -17.03 -17.04 -26.68
C LEU A 240 -16.69 -18.02 -27.81
N ASP A 241 -15.55 -17.82 -28.47
CA ASP A 241 -15.06 -18.79 -29.45
C ASP A 241 -14.48 -20.04 -28.77
N ARG A 242 -14.43 -21.16 -29.50
CA ARG A 242 -13.99 -22.46 -28.94
C ARG A 242 -12.57 -22.41 -28.37
N ALA A 243 -11.66 -21.60 -28.92
CA ALA A 243 -10.30 -21.51 -28.42
C ALA A 243 -10.25 -20.80 -27.05
N LYS A 244 -11.04 -19.74 -26.87
CA LYS A 244 -11.19 -19.07 -25.57
C LYS A 244 -11.87 -19.96 -24.54
N VAL A 245 -12.95 -20.65 -24.90
CA VAL A 245 -13.64 -21.59 -23.99
C VAL A 245 -12.67 -22.65 -23.48
N ARG A 246 -11.88 -23.26 -24.38
CA ARG A 246 -10.86 -24.25 -24.00
C ARG A 246 -9.82 -23.65 -23.05
N THR A 247 -9.30 -22.47 -23.38
CA THR A 247 -8.30 -21.77 -22.57
C THR A 247 -8.82 -21.46 -21.16
N LEU A 248 -10.05 -20.96 -21.04
CA LEU A 248 -10.68 -20.68 -19.75
C LEU A 248 -10.87 -21.95 -18.92
N MET A 249 -11.29 -23.05 -19.54
CA MET A 249 -11.47 -24.34 -18.83
C MET A 249 -10.15 -24.97 -18.37
N GLU A 250 -9.09 -24.91 -19.19
CA GLU A 250 -7.74 -25.37 -18.83
C GLU A 250 -7.14 -24.53 -17.70
N ASN A 251 -7.30 -23.21 -17.76
CA ASN A 251 -6.86 -22.30 -16.70
C ASN A 251 -7.64 -22.50 -15.40
N ALA A 252 -8.97 -22.62 -15.47
CA ALA A 252 -9.81 -22.87 -14.30
C ALA A 252 -9.47 -24.20 -13.61
N ALA A 253 -9.10 -25.23 -14.38
CA ALA A 253 -8.61 -26.49 -13.83
C ALA A 253 -7.25 -26.32 -13.15
N THR A 254 -6.32 -25.58 -13.76
CA THR A 254 -4.99 -25.30 -13.21
C THR A 254 -5.06 -24.46 -11.94
N LEU A 255 -6.02 -23.52 -11.88
CA LEU A 255 -6.24 -22.61 -10.75
C LEU A 255 -7.22 -23.16 -9.70
N CYS A 256 -7.63 -24.43 -9.82
CA CYS A 256 -8.48 -25.14 -8.85
C CYS A 256 -9.82 -24.44 -8.56
N PHE A 257 -10.50 -23.93 -9.59
CA PHE A 257 -11.86 -23.39 -9.44
C PHE A 257 -12.80 -24.49 -8.90
N ILE A 258 -13.49 -24.18 -7.81
CA ILE A 258 -14.39 -25.12 -7.11
C ILE A 258 -15.72 -25.25 -7.88
N ASP A 259 -16.17 -24.16 -8.49
CA ASP A 259 -17.36 -24.10 -9.35
C ASP A 259 -17.01 -23.37 -10.65
N LYS A 260 -17.53 -23.86 -11.79
CA LYS A 260 -17.30 -23.28 -13.12
C LYS A 260 -18.42 -23.67 -14.09
N LEU A 261 -18.98 -22.66 -14.75
CA LEU A 261 -20.07 -22.79 -15.72
C LEU A 261 -19.78 -21.87 -16.90
N ILE A 262 -20.03 -22.34 -18.13
CA ILE A 262 -20.01 -21.52 -19.34
C ILE A 262 -21.31 -21.86 -20.08
N GLU A 263 -22.19 -20.87 -20.21
CA GLU A 263 -23.49 -20.97 -20.92
C GLU A 263 -23.50 -20.16 -22.22
#